data_AF-A0A7W0CJK5-F1
#
_entry.id   AF-A0A7W0CJK5-F1
#
_cell.length_a   1.000
_cell.length_b   1.000
_cell.length_c   1.000
_cell.angle_alpha   90.00
_cell.angle_beta   90.00
_cell.angle_gamma   90.00
#
_symmetry.space_group_name_H-M   'P 1'
#
loop_
_entity.id
_entity.type
_entity.pdbx_description
1 polymer ?
#
loop_
_entity_poly.entity_id
_entity_poly.type
_entity_poly.pdbx_seq_one_letter_code
_entity_poly.pdbx_strand_id
1 'polypeptide(L)'
;MNELPTFVRGWMEAARVPEPALAVAAFMHQVNSGRLRELARNPLMATILCQVHAVDLTHPLPKGRYAAYQRFYELLRDRFYDPSSTGINHQLHTQLRRYGAQASAAIDGLPGRLLTALGQTAFRRQNERVGAGALEEIKACVSDLRPHDMPVSRWDALTAQVLRRTGLVVVTAGDIAFVHQTLAEFLAARHAACDPRAGESELLRLSHKNNLHALSFLTSYDRFLVAAWIAEDRSPPGLRDLIVELSGSYSSAAGVAELVRDGVDLGDEVLETMATTLRRLASGRDLSRAMAAAEDLASVDVPSAVEVLSIVLKSPAINFLDRAQSSKKIIEFDPLRAVDVFAEVSMSRRLDIMYRDHASDYLMELDQARAASVIAEMVREREGNADELIVLTRKLARLDRSVAVSMLEEVLNRRTWREPHRQELLKSLAEMESSL
;
A
#
# COMPACT_ATOMS: atom_id res chain seq x y z
N MET A 1 -5.73 2.25 12.60
CA MET A 1 -6.52 2.31 11.35
C MET A 1 -7.91 2.90 11.53
N ASN A 2 -8.35 3.22 12.77
CA ASN A 2 -9.68 3.77 13.05
C ASN A 2 -9.85 5.27 12.67
N GLU A 3 -8.79 5.94 12.21
CA GLU A 3 -8.82 7.38 11.90
C GLU A 3 -9.16 7.68 10.44
N LEU A 4 -8.98 6.72 9.52
CA LEU A 4 -9.20 6.94 8.09
C LEU A 4 -10.65 7.36 7.77
N PRO A 5 -11.71 6.73 8.32
CA PRO A 5 -13.09 7.17 8.07
C PRO A 5 -13.35 8.62 8.52
N THR A 6 -12.78 9.02 9.66
CA THR A 6 -12.89 10.40 10.18
C THR A 6 -12.17 11.39 9.28
N PHE A 7 -10.96 11.04 8.83
CA PHE A 7 -10.19 11.84 7.89
C PHE A 7 -10.93 12.05 6.56
N VAL A 8 -11.47 10.97 5.97
CA VAL A 8 -12.23 11.02 4.72
C VAL A 8 -13.49 11.88 4.88
N ARG A 9 -14.21 11.75 6.00
CA ARG A 9 -15.39 12.57 6.29
C ARG A 9 -15.06 14.07 6.25
N GLY A 10 -13.98 14.48 6.93
CA GLY A 10 -13.54 15.88 6.93
C GLY A 10 -13.24 16.40 5.52
N TRP A 11 -12.66 15.57 4.65
CA TRP A 11 -12.43 15.92 3.25
C TRP A 11 -13.73 16.06 2.44
N MET A 12 -14.67 15.13 2.58
CA MET A 12 -15.95 15.17 1.86
C MET A 12 -16.79 16.39 2.28
N GLU A 13 -16.78 16.74 3.57
CA GLU A 13 -17.43 17.94 4.10
C GLU A 13 -16.76 19.22 3.59
N ALA A 14 -15.42 19.29 3.62
CA ALA A 14 -14.68 20.44 3.10
C ALA A 14 -14.88 20.65 1.59
N ALA A 15 -14.98 19.55 0.83
CA ALA A 15 -15.29 19.56 -0.59
C ALA A 15 -16.79 19.83 -0.89
N ARG A 16 -17.64 19.92 0.14
CA ARG A 16 -19.09 20.15 0.04
C ARG A 16 -19.80 19.11 -0.83
N VAL A 17 -19.36 17.87 -0.72
CA VAL A 17 -19.97 16.74 -1.42
C VAL A 17 -21.41 16.53 -0.93
N PRO A 18 -22.38 16.26 -1.82
CA PRO A 18 -23.73 15.89 -1.40
C PRO A 18 -23.70 14.59 -0.57
N GLU A 19 -24.39 14.58 0.57
CA GLU A 19 -24.47 13.41 1.47
C GLU A 19 -23.10 12.82 1.86
N PRO A 20 -22.25 13.56 2.60
CA PRO A 20 -20.88 13.11 2.94
C PRO A 20 -20.79 11.73 3.58
N ALA A 21 -21.81 11.31 4.33
CA ALA A 21 -21.86 10.00 4.95
C ALA A 21 -21.91 8.85 3.93
N LEU A 22 -22.69 8.98 2.86
CA LEU A 22 -22.74 7.99 1.78
C LEU A 22 -21.44 7.98 0.98
N ALA A 23 -20.87 9.16 0.70
CA ALA A 23 -19.59 9.29 0.02
C ALA A 23 -18.46 8.59 0.79
N VAL A 24 -18.41 8.75 2.13
CA VAL A 24 -17.45 8.06 3.00
C VAL A 24 -17.67 6.55 2.94
N ALA A 25 -18.91 6.07 3.03
CA ALA A 25 -19.20 4.63 2.97
C ALA A 25 -18.75 4.03 1.63
N ALA A 26 -19.04 4.69 0.51
CA ALA A 26 -18.61 4.27 -0.83
C ALA A 26 -17.07 4.25 -0.96
N PHE A 27 -16.40 5.29 -0.47
CA PHE A 27 -14.93 5.35 -0.46
C PHE A 27 -14.34 4.20 0.35
N MET A 28 -14.83 3.97 1.58
CA MET A 28 -14.34 2.91 2.46
C MET A 28 -14.59 1.52 1.88
N HIS A 29 -15.72 1.31 1.20
CA HIS A 29 -16.00 0.07 0.49
C HIS A 29 -14.92 -0.21 -0.56
N GLN A 30 -14.62 0.77 -1.42
CA GLN A 30 -13.60 0.61 -2.47
C GLN A 30 -12.18 0.45 -1.92
N VAL A 31 -11.84 1.13 -0.82
CA VAL A 31 -10.53 0.98 -0.17
C VAL A 31 -10.38 -0.41 0.46
N ASN A 32 -11.44 -0.94 1.05
CA ASN A 32 -11.42 -2.24 1.72
C ASN A 32 -11.56 -3.43 0.75
N SER A 33 -12.19 -3.23 -0.42
CA SER A 33 -12.42 -4.29 -1.40
C SER A 33 -11.21 -4.58 -2.30
N GLY A 34 -10.04 -3.98 -2.04
CA GLY A 34 -8.87 -4.16 -2.90
C GLY A 34 -7.55 -3.70 -2.27
N ARG A 35 -6.54 -3.54 -3.13
CA ARG A 35 -5.15 -3.21 -2.75
C ARG A 35 -4.96 -1.76 -2.27
N LEU A 36 -6.01 -0.94 -2.31
CA LEU A 36 -5.95 0.48 -1.93
C LEU A 36 -5.82 0.70 -0.43
N ARG A 37 -6.13 -0.30 0.40
CA ARG A 37 -6.02 -0.20 1.85
C ARG A 37 -4.62 0.17 2.31
N GLU A 38 -3.59 -0.46 1.75
CA GLU A 38 -2.20 -0.16 2.10
C GLU A 38 -1.80 1.22 1.61
N LEU A 39 -2.20 1.57 0.39
CA LEU A 39 -1.94 2.87 -0.21
C LEU A 39 -2.54 4.00 0.64
N ALA A 40 -3.79 3.85 1.09
CA ALA A 40 -4.50 4.82 1.92
C ALA A 40 -3.95 4.94 3.36
N ARG A 41 -3.02 4.07 3.80
CA ARG A 41 -2.31 4.28 5.08
C ARG A 41 -1.31 5.44 5.00
N ASN A 42 -0.86 5.80 3.80
CA ASN A 42 -0.02 6.98 3.59
C ASN A 42 -0.90 8.25 3.55
N PRO A 43 -0.67 9.27 4.40
CA PRO A 43 -1.52 10.46 4.46
C PRO A 43 -1.64 11.24 3.15
N LEU A 44 -0.57 11.31 2.36
CA LEU A 44 -0.62 11.95 1.05
C LEU A 44 -1.50 11.16 0.09
N MET A 45 -1.37 9.83 0.07
CA MET A 45 -2.21 8.99 -0.78
C MET A 45 -3.68 9.04 -0.37
N ALA A 46 -3.97 9.01 0.93
CA ALA A 46 -5.33 9.22 1.43
C ALA A 46 -5.90 10.55 0.94
N THR A 47 -5.09 11.62 1.00
CA THR A 47 -5.46 12.96 0.50
C THR A 47 -5.75 12.94 -1.00
N ILE A 48 -4.85 12.36 -1.80
CA ILE A 48 -4.99 12.23 -3.26
C ILE A 48 -6.29 11.48 -3.60
N LEU A 49 -6.51 10.31 -2.98
CA LEU A 49 -7.70 9.49 -3.21
C LEU A 49 -8.98 10.21 -2.79
N CYS A 50 -8.96 10.96 -1.67
CA CYS A 50 -10.11 11.77 -1.25
C CYS A 50 -10.44 12.86 -2.27
N GLN A 51 -9.43 13.58 -2.77
CA GLN A 51 -9.64 14.62 -3.79
C GLN A 51 -10.16 14.04 -5.10
N VAL A 52 -9.66 12.86 -5.51
CA VAL A 52 -10.14 12.16 -6.69
C VAL A 52 -11.60 11.74 -6.55
N HIS A 53 -11.95 11.12 -5.41
CA HIS A 53 -13.32 10.68 -5.14
C HIS A 53 -14.31 11.83 -5.02
N ALA A 54 -13.92 12.93 -4.36
CA ALA A 54 -14.80 14.06 -4.12
C ALA A 54 -15.24 14.80 -5.39
N VAL A 55 -14.47 14.70 -6.48
CA VAL A 55 -14.84 15.30 -7.77
C VAL A 55 -15.89 14.45 -8.50
N ASP A 56 -15.83 13.13 -8.38
CA ASP A 56 -16.79 12.22 -9.01
C ASP A 56 -16.99 10.95 -8.16
N LEU A 57 -18.11 10.92 -7.42
CA LEU A 57 -18.44 9.81 -6.53
C LEU A 57 -18.82 8.52 -7.25
N THR A 58 -19.12 8.59 -8.55
CA THR A 58 -19.59 7.45 -9.35
C THR A 58 -18.43 6.69 -9.99
N HIS A 59 -17.29 7.35 -10.18
CA HIS A 59 -16.12 6.72 -10.74
C HIS A 59 -15.39 5.85 -9.70
N PRO A 60 -14.89 4.67 -10.11
CA PRO A 60 -14.07 3.85 -9.24
C PRO A 60 -12.76 4.58 -8.91
N LEU A 61 -12.27 4.39 -7.70
CA LEU A 61 -10.97 4.86 -7.27
C LEU A 61 -9.87 4.29 -8.19
N PRO A 62 -8.85 5.08 -8.51
CA PRO A 62 -7.76 4.64 -9.35
C PRO A 62 -7.05 3.45 -8.73
N LYS A 63 -6.81 2.40 -9.53
CA LYS A 63 -6.15 1.18 -9.09
C LYS A 63 -4.65 1.41 -8.98
N GLY A 64 -4.15 1.48 -7.76
CA GLY A 64 -2.71 1.59 -7.50
C GLY A 64 -2.18 3.02 -7.48
N ARG A 65 -0.88 3.14 -7.21
CA ARG A 65 -0.22 4.41 -6.91
C ARG A 65 -0.12 5.29 -8.14
N TYR A 66 0.39 4.79 -9.27
CA TYR A 66 0.58 5.59 -10.47
C TYR A 66 -0.75 6.16 -10.98
N ALA A 67 -1.79 5.33 -11.08
CA ALA A 67 -3.12 5.76 -11.50
C ALA A 67 -3.70 6.86 -10.58
N ALA A 68 -3.44 6.80 -9.27
CA ALA A 68 -3.88 7.82 -8.33
C ALA A 68 -3.22 9.18 -8.57
N TYR A 69 -1.90 9.20 -8.78
CA TYR A 69 -1.19 10.43 -9.13
C TYR A 69 -1.60 10.96 -10.51
N GLN A 70 -1.78 10.06 -11.49
CA GLN A 70 -2.23 10.43 -12.83
C GLN A 70 -3.61 11.08 -12.79
N ARG A 71 -4.58 10.47 -12.10
CA ARG A 71 -5.91 11.03 -11.97
C ARG A 71 -5.90 12.36 -11.23
N PHE A 72 -5.10 12.48 -10.17
CA PHE A 72 -4.93 13.75 -9.47
C PHE A 72 -4.31 14.84 -10.33
N TYR A 73 -3.29 14.51 -11.14
CA TYR A 73 -2.69 15.43 -12.09
C TYR A 73 -3.70 15.90 -13.15
N GLU A 74 -4.52 14.99 -13.67
CA GLU A 74 -5.61 15.32 -14.59
C GLU A 74 -6.63 16.26 -13.93
N LEU A 75 -7.02 16.02 -12.68
CA LEU A 75 -7.94 16.91 -11.96
C LEU A 75 -7.37 18.32 -11.78
N LEU A 76 -6.07 18.43 -11.47
CA LEU A 76 -5.40 19.72 -11.40
C LEU A 76 -5.40 20.42 -12.75
N ARG A 77 -5.16 19.68 -13.84
CA ARG A 77 -5.21 20.21 -15.21
C ARG A 77 -6.63 20.66 -15.57
N ASP A 78 -7.65 19.85 -15.30
CA ASP A 78 -9.03 20.12 -15.66
C ASP A 78 -9.58 21.34 -14.90
N ARG A 79 -9.14 21.55 -13.64
CA ARG A 79 -9.46 22.75 -12.86
C ARG A 79 -8.98 24.06 -13.53
N PHE A 80 -7.91 24.02 -14.32
CA PHE A 80 -7.52 25.20 -15.11
C PHE A 80 -8.53 25.53 -16.20
N TYR A 81 -9.09 24.51 -16.85
CA TYR A 81 -10.00 24.63 -17.99
C TYR A 81 -11.48 24.63 -17.62
N ASP A 82 -11.82 24.60 -16.32
CA ASP A 82 -13.21 24.68 -15.87
C ASP A 82 -13.90 25.93 -16.45
N PRO A 83 -14.97 25.76 -17.26
CA PRO A 83 -15.69 26.87 -17.89
C PRO A 83 -16.50 27.71 -16.91
N SER A 84 -16.61 27.32 -15.64
CA SER A 84 -17.28 28.11 -14.61
C SER A 84 -16.68 29.52 -14.47
N SER A 85 -17.51 30.50 -14.12
CA SER A 85 -17.09 31.91 -13.92
C SER A 85 -16.07 32.09 -12.77
N THR A 86 -15.82 31.03 -12.01
CA THR A 86 -14.82 30.97 -10.95
C THR A 86 -13.48 30.33 -11.39
N GLY A 87 -13.43 29.75 -12.60
CA GLY A 87 -12.26 29.05 -13.13
C GLY A 87 -11.02 29.95 -13.28
N ILE A 88 -9.83 29.36 -13.12
CA ILE A 88 -8.56 30.10 -13.21
C ILE A 88 -8.42 30.75 -14.59
N ASN A 89 -8.69 30.01 -15.67
CA ASN A 89 -8.62 30.55 -17.03
C ASN A 89 -9.59 31.71 -17.25
N HIS A 90 -10.82 31.65 -16.74
CA HIS A 90 -11.78 32.76 -16.88
C HIS A 90 -11.27 34.06 -16.23
N GLN A 91 -10.67 33.96 -15.04
CA GLN A 91 -10.06 35.11 -14.37
C GLN A 91 -8.87 35.67 -15.16
N LEU A 92 -8.03 34.79 -15.71
CA LEU A 92 -6.89 35.19 -16.54
C LEU A 92 -7.34 35.90 -17.82
N HIS A 93 -8.32 35.35 -18.54
CA HIS A 93 -8.92 35.96 -19.73
C HIS A 93 -9.45 37.36 -19.43
N THR A 94 -10.16 37.52 -18.32
CA THR A 94 -10.66 38.83 -17.87
C THR A 94 -9.52 39.82 -17.61
N GLN A 95 -8.45 39.38 -16.92
CA GLN A 95 -7.29 40.20 -16.59
C GLN A 95 -6.48 40.64 -17.81
N LEU A 96 -6.42 39.80 -18.84
CA LEU A 96 -5.57 40.02 -20.02
C LEU A 96 -6.33 40.55 -21.24
N ARG A 97 -7.65 40.73 -21.17
CA ARG A 97 -8.49 41.25 -22.27
C ARG A 97 -7.94 42.49 -22.97
N ARG A 98 -7.27 43.39 -22.24
CA ARG A 98 -6.67 44.63 -22.81
C ARG A 98 -5.50 44.38 -23.77
N TYR A 99 -4.95 43.16 -23.82
CA TYR A 99 -3.83 42.78 -24.68
C TYR A 99 -4.29 42.05 -25.96
N GLY A 100 -5.60 42.08 -26.26
CA GLY A 100 -6.17 41.57 -27.51
C GLY A 100 -6.23 40.04 -27.61
N ALA A 101 -6.60 39.55 -28.79
CA ALA A 101 -6.85 38.12 -29.04
C ALA A 101 -5.61 37.23 -28.85
N GLN A 102 -4.40 37.76 -29.06
CA GLN A 102 -3.15 37.04 -28.79
C GLN A 102 -3.02 36.64 -27.32
N ALA A 103 -3.51 37.48 -26.40
CA ALA A 103 -3.46 37.17 -24.98
C ALA A 103 -4.40 36.04 -24.58
N SER A 104 -5.55 35.93 -25.23
CA SER A 104 -6.45 34.78 -25.03
C SER A 104 -5.81 33.47 -25.48
N ALA A 105 -5.23 33.44 -26.68
CA ALA A 105 -4.52 32.25 -27.17
C ALA A 105 -3.33 31.86 -26.26
N ALA A 106 -2.60 32.86 -25.74
CA ALA A 106 -1.52 32.64 -24.78
C ALA A 106 -2.00 31.99 -23.49
N ILE A 107 -3.14 32.45 -22.93
CA ILE A 107 -3.73 31.89 -21.71
C ILE A 107 -4.14 30.44 -21.93
N ASP A 108 -4.77 30.12 -23.06
CA ASP A 108 -5.27 28.78 -23.33
C ASP A 108 -4.12 27.75 -23.42
N GLY A 109 -2.96 28.16 -23.95
CA GLY A 109 -1.77 27.31 -24.03
C GLY A 109 -0.88 27.28 -22.78
N LEU A 110 -0.96 28.31 -21.93
CA LEU A 110 -0.02 28.51 -20.81
C LEU A 110 -0.07 27.36 -19.77
N PRO A 111 -1.22 26.91 -19.24
CA PRO A 111 -1.25 25.83 -18.25
C PRO A 111 -0.60 24.54 -18.77
N GLY A 112 -0.91 24.13 -20.00
CA GLY A 112 -0.33 22.93 -20.61
C GLY A 112 1.19 23.02 -20.73
N ARG A 113 1.71 24.15 -21.25
CA ARG A 113 3.15 24.40 -21.35
C ARG A 113 3.85 24.43 -19.98
N LEU A 114 3.23 25.04 -18.96
CA LEU A 114 3.79 25.09 -17.61
C LEU A 114 3.88 23.71 -16.97
N LEU A 115 2.86 22.87 -17.11
CA LEU A 115 2.90 21.51 -16.57
C LEU A 115 3.98 20.66 -17.25
N THR A 116 4.16 20.80 -18.58
CA THR A 116 5.27 20.17 -19.30
C THR A 116 6.62 20.67 -18.81
N ALA A 117 6.79 21.98 -18.62
CA ALA A 117 8.02 22.57 -18.10
C ALA A 117 8.32 22.08 -16.67
N LEU A 118 7.30 21.93 -15.82
CA LEU A 118 7.46 21.36 -14.48
C LEU A 118 7.98 19.92 -14.50
N GLY A 119 7.52 19.09 -15.44
CA GLY A 119 8.04 17.72 -15.62
C GLY A 119 9.51 17.70 -16.04
N GLN A 120 9.89 18.55 -16.99
CA GLN A 120 11.29 18.73 -17.41
C GLN A 120 12.19 19.18 -16.26
N THR A 121 11.75 20.21 -15.52
CA THR A 121 12.48 20.73 -14.36
C THR A 121 12.61 19.67 -13.26
N ALA A 122 11.55 18.90 -12.99
CA ALA A 122 11.60 17.81 -12.01
C ALA A 122 12.62 16.75 -12.43
N PHE A 123 12.62 16.35 -13.70
CA PHE A 123 13.58 15.38 -14.25
C PHE A 123 15.03 15.86 -14.14
N ARG A 124 15.33 17.11 -14.55
CA ARG A 124 16.68 17.69 -14.40
C ARG A 124 17.13 17.72 -12.95
N ARG A 125 16.27 18.15 -12.01
CA ARG A 125 16.60 18.16 -10.57
C ARG A 125 16.94 16.77 -10.04
N GLN A 126 16.28 15.73 -10.56
CA GLN A 126 16.54 14.36 -10.14
C GLN A 126 17.89 13.82 -10.64
N ASN A 127 18.36 14.26 -11.81
CA ASN A 127 19.53 13.70 -12.49
C ASN A 127 20.79 14.57 -12.44
N GLU A 128 20.67 15.89 -12.45
CA GLU A 128 21.79 16.78 -12.78
C GLU A 128 22.34 17.59 -11.58
N ARG A 129 21.85 17.36 -10.34
CA ARG A 129 22.19 18.17 -9.14
C ARG A 129 22.10 19.68 -9.41
N VAL A 130 21.17 20.11 -10.27
CA VAL A 130 21.08 21.52 -10.68
C VAL A 130 20.57 22.36 -9.51
N GLY A 131 21.36 23.38 -9.19
CA GLY A 131 21.08 24.42 -8.20
C GLY A 131 20.05 25.44 -8.69
N ALA A 132 19.80 26.45 -7.86
CA ALA A 132 18.79 27.50 -8.03
C ALA A 132 18.56 28.01 -9.47
N GLY A 133 17.32 28.39 -9.78
CA GLY A 133 16.96 29.03 -11.06
C GLY A 133 15.85 28.32 -11.85
N ALA A 134 15.19 27.31 -11.27
CA ALA A 134 14.15 26.56 -11.95
C ALA A 134 12.95 27.43 -12.37
N LEU A 135 12.64 28.49 -11.61
CA LEU A 135 11.62 29.45 -12.03
C LEU A 135 12.00 30.17 -13.34
N GLU A 136 13.25 30.58 -13.49
CA GLU A 136 13.73 31.28 -14.70
C GLU A 136 13.76 30.34 -15.90
N GLU A 137 14.11 29.07 -15.70
CA GLU A 137 14.01 28.05 -16.75
C GLU A 137 12.57 27.88 -17.23
N ILE A 138 11.60 27.77 -16.30
CA ILE A 138 10.19 27.63 -16.65
C ILE A 138 9.68 28.87 -17.38
N LYS A 139 10.06 30.08 -16.93
CA LYS A 139 9.72 31.33 -17.63
C LYS A 139 10.26 31.35 -19.06
N ALA A 140 11.50 30.91 -19.26
CA ALA A 140 12.10 30.82 -20.59
C ALA A 140 11.30 29.87 -21.50
N CYS A 141 10.84 28.72 -20.97
CA CYS A 141 10.04 27.74 -21.69
C CYS A 141 8.65 28.24 -22.14
N VAL A 142 8.15 29.33 -21.57
CA VAL A 142 6.84 29.92 -21.92
C VAL A 142 6.95 31.34 -22.45
N SER A 143 8.17 31.82 -22.71
CA SER A 143 8.42 33.18 -23.17
C SER A 143 7.86 33.46 -24.57
N ASP A 144 7.77 32.42 -25.40
CA ASP A 144 7.18 32.43 -26.75
C ASP A 144 5.67 32.66 -26.75
N LEU A 145 4.98 32.32 -25.65
CA LEU A 145 3.56 32.56 -25.48
C LEU A 145 3.22 34.01 -25.10
N ARG A 146 4.22 34.83 -24.72
CA ARG A 146 3.96 36.19 -24.25
C ARG A 146 3.34 37.06 -25.36
N PRO A 147 2.20 37.73 -25.13
CA PRO A 147 1.66 38.70 -26.08
C PRO A 147 2.65 39.84 -26.35
N HIS A 148 2.77 40.28 -27.60
CA HIS A 148 3.79 41.25 -28.01
C HIS A 148 3.78 42.53 -27.16
N ASP A 149 2.57 43.07 -26.93
CA ASP A 149 2.35 44.32 -26.18
C ASP A 149 2.40 44.17 -24.65
N MET A 150 2.61 42.96 -24.13
CA MET A 150 2.71 42.72 -22.69
C MET A 150 4.14 42.88 -22.19
N PRO A 151 4.41 43.75 -21.20
CA PRO A 151 5.75 43.85 -20.60
C PRO A 151 6.22 42.52 -20.02
N VAL A 152 7.52 42.21 -20.19
CA VAL A 152 8.14 40.97 -19.69
C VAL A 152 7.90 40.77 -18.19
N SER A 153 8.11 41.82 -17.38
CA SER A 153 7.87 41.75 -15.93
C SER A 153 6.44 41.37 -15.56
N ARG A 154 5.46 41.77 -16.38
CA ARG A 154 4.05 41.41 -16.17
C ARG A 154 3.79 39.95 -16.54
N TRP A 155 4.38 39.48 -17.64
CA TRP A 155 4.30 38.09 -18.08
C TRP A 155 4.95 37.14 -17.06
N ASP A 156 6.10 37.52 -16.50
CA ASP A 156 6.78 36.78 -15.45
C ASP A 156 5.94 36.67 -14.18
N ALA A 157 5.35 37.79 -13.75
CA ALA A 157 4.47 37.82 -12.58
C ALA A 157 3.22 36.95 -12.80
N LEU A 158 2.63 36.99 -14.00
CA LEU A 158 1.52 36.13 -14.38
C LEU A 158 1.94 34.65 -14.35
N THR A 159 3.06 34.30 -14.98
CA THR A 159 3.60 32.94 -15.01
C THR A 159 3.79 32.39 -13.59
N ALA A 160 4.41 33.17 -12.70
CA ALA A 160 4.58 32.80 -11.30
C ALA A 160 3.23 32.65 -10.57
N GLN A 161 2.25 33.50 -10.86
CA GLN A 161 0.89 33.40 -10.31
C GLN A 161 0.17 32.12 -10.76
N VAL A 162 0.25 31.79 -12.05
CA VAL A 162 -0.34 30.57 -12.62
C VAL A 162 0.33 29.33 -12.05
N LEU A 163 1.66 29.32 -11.93
CA LEU A 163 2.42 28.24 -11.29
C LEU A 163 1.95 27.97 -9.87
N ARG A 164 1.80 29.01 -9.02
CA ARG A 164 1.29 28.83 -7.64
C ARG A 164 -0.13 28.24 -7.62
N ARG A 165 -0.95 28.59 -8.60
CA ARG A 165 -2.33 28.10 -8.72
C ARG A 165 -2.42 26.64 -9.20
N THR A 166 -1.32 26.05 -9.68
CA THR A 166 -1.28 24.60 -10.00
C THR A 166 -1.44 23.72 -8.77
N GLY A 167 -1.08 24.23 -7.58
CA GLY A 167 -1.01 23.43 -6.35
C GLY A 167 0.12 22.40 -6.33
N LEU A 168 0.98 22.33 -7.36
CA LEU A 168 2.12 21.41 -7.44
C LEU A 168 3.41 22.01 -6.88
N VAL A 169 3.51 23.34 -6.91
CA VAL A 169 4.71 24.08 -6.49
C VAL A 169 4.35 25.29 -5.64
N VAL A 170 5.26 25.65 -4.74
CA VAL A 170 5.35 26.96 -4.10
C VAL A 170 6.46 27.76 -4.76
N VAL A 171 6.27 29.08 -4.87
CA VAL A 171 7.28 30.00 -5.41
C VAL A 171 7.83 30.81 -4.24
N THR A 172 9.11 30.62 -3.89
CA THR A 172 9.77 31.25 -2.74
C THR A 172 11.14 31.76 -3.16
N ALA A 173 11.49 32.99 -2.76
CA ALA A 173 12.80 33.61 -3.02
C ALA A 173 13.26 33.57 -4.50
N GLY A 174 12.31 33.69 -5.44
CA GLY A 174 12.61 33.66 -6.88
C GLY A 174 12.83 32.27 -7.47
N ASP A 175 12.56 31.20 -6.72
CA ASP A 175 12.64 29.82 -7.22
C ASP A 175 11.34 29.04 -6.93
N ILE A 176 11.26 27.81 -7.43
CA ILE A 176 10.18 26.87 -7.15
C ILE A 176 10.61 25.74 -6.22
N ALA A 177 9.70 25.34 -5.33
CA ALA A 177 9.79 24.08 -4.59
C ALA A 177 8.51 23.28 -4.79
N PHE A 178 8.63 21.98 -5.05
CA PHE A 178 7.47 21.10 -5.14
C PHE A 178 6.83 20.97 -3.76
N VAL A 179 5.49 20.97 -3.72
CA VAL A 179 4.76 20.81 -2.45
C VAL A 179 5.03 19.46 -1.79
N HIS A 180 5.38 18.45 -2.59
CA HIS A 180 5.79 17.14 -2.11
C HIS A 180 6.79 16.49 -3.06
N GLN A 181 7.81 15.80 -2.52
CA GLN A 181 8.87 15.15 -3.30
C GLN A 181 8.31 14.10 -4.29
N THR A 182 7.33 13.29 -3.87
CA THR A 182 6.76 12.25 -4.74
C THR A 182 5.97 12.81 -5.93
N LEU A 183 5.49 14.05 -5.86
CA LEU A 183 4.89 14.72 -7.03
C LEU A 183 5.96 15.13 -8.03
N ALA A 184 7.12 15.60 -7.55
CA ALA A 184 8.27 15.86 -8.41
C ALA A 184 8.74 14.56 -9.09
N GLU A 185 8.88 13.47 -8.34
CA GLU A 185 9.26 12.16 -8.87
C GLU A 185 8.27 11.64 -9.92
N PHE A 186 6.96 11.77 -9.67
CA PHE A 186 5.92 11.40 -10.63
C PHE A 186 6.01 12.20 -11.92
N LEU A 187 6.16 13.53 -11.84
CA LEU A 187 6.27 14.40 -13.02
C LEU A 187 7.57 14.16 -13.80
N ALA A 188 8.68 13.94 -13.09
CA ALA A 188 9.96 13.57 -13.68
C ALA A 188 9.85 12.24 -14.44
N ALA A 189 9.26 11.22 -13.81
CA ALA A 189 9.09 9.89 -14.39
C ALA A 189 8.23 9.93 -15.65
N ARG A 190 7.11 10.67 -15.62
CA ARG A 190 6.26 10.86 -16.81
C ARG A 190 6.97 11.59 -17.93
N HIS A 191 7.72 12.65 -17.61
CA HIS A 191 8.51 13.34 -18.61
C HIS A 191 9.53 12.41 -19.27
N ALA A 192 10.29 11.66 -18.47
CA ALA A 192 11.26 10.69 -18.96
C ALA A 192 10.62 9.58 -19.81
N ALA A 193 9.42 9.10 -19.44
CA ALA A 193 8.69 8.11 -20.22
C ALA A 193 8.16 8.67 -21.55
N CYS A 194 7.91 9.97 -21.62
CA CYS A 194 7.44 10.64 -22.83
C CYS A 194 8.55 11.03 -23.81
N ASP A 195 9.77 11.25 -23.33
CA ASP A 195 10.93 11.62 -24.16
C ASP A 195 11.75 10.37 -24.51
N PRO A 196 11.84 9.96 -25.80
CA PRO A 196 12.54 8.74 -26.18
C PRO A 196 14.01 8.69 -25.75
N ARG A 197 14.72 9.83 -25.77
CA ARG A 197 16.14 9.89 -25.40
C ARG A 197 16.32 9.79 -23.90
N ALA A 198 15.47 10.50 -23.13
CA ALA A 198 15.46 10.37 -21.69
C ALA A 198 15.09 8.94 -21.27
N GLY A 199 14.07 8.36 -21.91
CA GLY A 199 13.62 7.00 -21.66
C GLY A 199 14.71 5.94 -21.89
N GLU A 200 15.44 6.03 -23.01
CA GLU A 200 16.56 5.13 -23.29
C GLU A 200 17.69 5.27 -22.25
N SER A 201 18.07 6.51 -21.91
CA SER A 201 19.08 6.79 -20.89
C SER A 201 18.67 6.22 -19.52
N GLU A 202 17.40 6.34 -19.16
CA GLU A 202 16.88 5.83 -17.89
C GLU A 202 16.77 4.32 -17.87
N LEU A 203 16.45 3.67 -18.99
CA LEU A 203 16.49 2.21 -19.10
C LEU A 203 17.92 1.70 -18.88
N LEU A 204 18.91 2.31 -19.54
CA LEU A 204 20.32 1.99 -19.30
C LEU A 204 20.72 2.20 -17.85
N ARG A 205 20.27 3.30 -17.21
CA ARG A 205 20.50 3.56 -15.79
C ARG A 205 19.91 2.45 -14.90
N LEU A 206 18.69 1.99 -15.19
CA LEU A 206 18.05 0.89 -14.46
C LEU A 206 18.82 -0.41 -14.67
N SER A 207 19.18 -0.76 -15.90
CA SER A 207 19.95 -1.97 -16.21
C SER A 207 21.34 -1.96 -15.56
N HIS A 208 22.02 -0.81 -15.49
CA HIS A 208 23.31 -0.71 -14.80
C HIS A 208 23.19 -0.82 -13.28
N LYS A 209 22.07 -0.41 -12.68
CA LYS A 209 21.78 -0.67 -11.26
C LYS A 209 21.64 -2.18 -10.95
N ASN A 210 21.40 -3.04 -11.95
CA ASN A 210 21.29 -4.50 -11.77
C ASN A 210 22.58 -5.15 -11.24
N ASN A 211 23.75 -4.58 -11.52
CA ASN A 211 25.02 -5.24 -11.26
C ASN A 211 25.47 -5.26 -9.78
N LEU A 212 24.77 -4.56 -8.89
CA LEU A 212 25.13 -4.46 -7.47
C LEU A 212 23.87 -4.27 -6.64
N HIS A 213 23.32 -5.28 -5.95
CA HIS A 213 22.38 -5.25 -4.79
C HIS A 213 21.35 -4.09 -4.61
N ALA A 214 21.15 -3.19 -5.57
CA ALA A 214 20.61 -1.85 -5.40
C ALA A 214 19.16 -1.76 -5.90
N LEU A 215 18.70 -2.77 -6.64
CA LEU A 215 17.30 -2.92 -7.02
C LEU A 215 16.46 -3.66 -5.99
N SER A 216 17.06 -4.05 -4.85
CA SER A 216 16.30 -4.44 -3.68
C SER A 216 15.34 -3.34 -3.22
N PHE A 217 15.57 -2.08 -3.64
CA PHE A 217 14.67 -0.96 -3.37
C PHE A 217 14.56 -0.07 -4.62
N LEU A 218 13.59 -0.35 -5.48
CA LEU A 218 13.20 0.63 -6.49
C LEU A 218 12.78 1.91 -5.79
N THR A 219 13.38 3.04 -6.17
CA THR A 219 12.95 4.33 -5.63
C THR A 219 11.51 4.62 -6.07
N SER A 220 10.83 5.55 -5.40
CA SER A 220 9.53 6.04 -5.85
C SER A 220 9.56 6.53 -7.31
N TYR A 221 10.64 7.21 -7.71
CA TYR A 221 10.87 7.62 -9.09
C TYR A 221 11.00 6.43 -10.05
N ASP A 222 11.83 5.43 -9.73
CA ASP A 222 12.01 4.24 -10.57
C ASP A 222 10.67 3.51 -10.79
N ARG A 223 9.84 3.40 -9.75
CA ARG A 223 8.52 2.78 -9.83
C ARG A 223 7.53 3.57 -10.68
N PHE A 224 7.49 4.90 -10.52
CA PHE A 224 6.66 5.74 -11.39
C PHE A 224 7.10 5.68 -12.84
N LEU A 225 8.39 5.57 -13.12
CA LEU A 225 8.93 5.51 -14.47
C LEU A 225 8.49 4.23 -15.18
N VAL A 226 8.67 3.07 -14.54
CA VAL A 226 8.20 1.79 -15.08
C VAL A 226 6.68 1.80 -15.27
N ALA A 227 5.94 2.31 -14.28
CA ALA A 227 4.49 2.44 -14.39
C ALA A 227 4.06 3.35 -15.55
N ALA A 228 4.76 4.46 -15.78
CA ALA A 228 4.48 5.38 -16.89
C ALA A 228 4.72 4.74 -18.25
N TRP A 229 5.84 4.03 -18.42
CA TRP A 229 6.14 3.32 -19.67
C TRP A 229 5.07 2.28 -20.04
N ILE A 230 4.57 1.55 -19.05
CA ILE A 230 3.53 0.52 -19.26
C ILE A 230 2.16 1.18 -19.47
N ALA A 231 1.75 2.10 -18.59
CA ALA A 231 0.41 2.68 -18.64
C ALA A 231 0.19 3.61 -19.85
N GLU A 232 1.25 4.25 -20.36
CA GLU A 232 1.15 5.14 -21.53
C GLU A 232 1.49 4.44 -22.86
N ASP A 233 1.74 3.12 -22.86
CA ASP A 233 2.16 2.32 -24.03
C ASP A 233 3.42 2.89 -24.71
N ARG A 234 4.42 3.23 -23.89
CA ARG A 234 5.69 3.88 -24.29
C ARG A 234 6.92 3.12 -23.80
N SER A 235 6.78 1.80 -23.65
CA SER A 235 7.85 0.96 -23.12
C SER A 235 9.06 0.95 -24.06
N PRO A 236 10.25 1.34 -23.58
CA PRO A 236 11.46 1.24 -24.40
C PRO A 236 11.77 -0.24 -24.70
N PRO A 237 12.38 -0.55 -25.86
CA PRO A 237 12.80 -1.91 -26.17
C PRO A 237 13.67 -2.50 -25.06
N GLY A 238 13.37 -3.73 -24.63
CA GLY A 238 14.10 -4.42 -23.57
C GLY A 238 13.60 -4.15 -22.13
N LEU A 239 12.64 -3.26 -21.91
CA LEU A 239 12.04 -3.07 -20.57
C LEU A 239 11.44 -4.37 -20.02
N ARG A 240 10.70 -5.10 -20.87
CA ARG A 240 10.08 -6.37 -20.45
C ARG A 240 11.14 -7.41 -20.07
N ASP A 241 12.16 -7.58 -20.91
CA ASP A 241 13.26 -8.52 -20.66
C ASP A 241 13.98 -8.18 -19.35
N LEU A 242 14.23 -6.88 -19.11
CA LEU A 242 14.78 -6.39 -17.85
C LEU A 242 13.88 -6.75 -16.66
N ILE A 243 12.57 -6.53 -16.74
CA ILE A 243 11.64 -6.86 -15.63
C ILE A 243 11.59 -8.37 -15.38
N VAL A 244 11.59 -9.20 -16.43
CA VAL A 244 11.65 -10.67 -16.29
C VAL A 244 12.94 -11.11 -15.62
N GLU A 245 14.09 -10.57 -16.05
CA GLU A 245 15.39 -10.83 -15.43
C GLU A 245 15.39 -10.46 -13.94
N LEU A 246 14.87 -9.27 -13.61
CA LEU A 246 14.75 -8.80 -12.23
C LEU A 246 13.81 -9.67 -11.38
N SER A 247 12.77 -10.22 -12.00
CA SER A 247 11.83 -11.14 -11.33
C SER A 247 12.43 -12.51 -11.04
N GLY A 248 13.40 -12.93 -11.86
CA GLY A 248 14.16 -14.18 -11.69
C GLY A 248 15.24 -14.12 -10.60
N SER A 249 15.65 -12.91 -10.21
CA SER A 249 16.70 -12.69 -9.23
C SER A 249 16.16 -12.44 -7.83
N TYR A 250 16.78 -13.12 -6.86
CA TYR A 250 16.42 -13.06 -5.45
C TYR A 250 16.48 -11.67 -4.83
N SER A 251 17.45 -10.85 -5.23
CA SER A 251 17.65 -9.52 -4.65
C SER A 251 16.70 -8.46 -5.21
N SER A 252 16.06 -8.72 -6.35
CA SER A 252 15.26 -7.73 -7.10
C SER A 252 13.77 -8.09 -7.20
N ALA A 253 13.39 -9.35 -6.96
CA ALA A 253 11.98 -9.77 -6.96
C ALA A 253 11.10 -8.94 -6.01
N ALA A 254 11.64 -8.51 -4.86
CA ALA A 254 10.94 -7.62 -3.93
C ALA A 254 10.60 -6.25 -4.56
N GLY A 255 11.55 -5.67 -5.32
CA GLY A 255 11.34 -4.44 -6.06
C GLY A 255 10.25 -4.58 -7.11
N VAL A 256 10.20 -5.71 -7.82
CA VAL A 256 9.14 -6.00 -8.80
C VAL A 256 7.79 -6.20 -8.10
N ALA A 257 7.76 -6.85 -6.93
CA ALA A 257 6.54 -6.98 -6.13
C ALA A 257 6.00 -5.61 -5.69
N GLU A 258 6.86 -4.62 -5.47
CA GLU A 258 6.41 -3.24 -5.23
C GLU A 258 5.66 -2.63 -6.41
N LEU A 259 6.07 -2.91 -7.66
CA LEU A 259 5.35 -2.45 -8.86
C LEU A 259 3.94 -3.07 -8.91
N VAL A 260 3.83 -4.36 -8.58
CA VAL A 260 2.55 -5.06 -8.50
C VAL A 260 1.66 -4.50 -7.39
N ARG A 261 2.24 -4.17 -6.22
CA ARG A 261 1.55 -3.47 -5.12
C ARG A 261 1.10 -2.06 -5.53
N ASP A 262 1.92 -1.37 -6.32
CA ASP A 262 1.60 -0.08 -6.92
C ASP A 262 0.57 -0.18 -8.07
N GLY A 263 0.10 -1.39 -8.40
CA GLY A 263 -0.97 -1.66 -9.36
C GLY A 263 -0.53 -1.68 -10.82
N VAL A 264 0.77 -1.84 -11.08
CA VAL A 264 1.32 -1.96 -12.43
C VAL A 264 1.00 -3.34 -12.98
N ASP A 265 0.44 -3.39 -14.19
CA ASP A 265 0.19 -4.64 -14.92
C ASP A 265 1.46 -5.09 -15.64
N LEU A 266 2.11 -6.12 -15.10
CA LEU A 266 3.37 -6.65 -15.62
C LEU A 266 3.18 -7.86 -16.55
N GLY A 267 1.95 -8.38 -16.68
CA GLY A 267 1.64 -9.59 -17.42
C GLY A 267 2.02 -10.90 -16.72
N ASP A 268 1.35 -11.99 -17.09
CA ASP A 268 1.39 -13.28 -16.37
C ASP A 268 2.79 -13.90 -16.27
N GLU A 269 3.60 -13.79 -17.34
CA GLU A 269 4.97 -14.35 -17.37
C GLU A 269 5.86 -13.76 -16.26
N VAL A 270 5.78 -12.44 -16.05
CA VAL A 270 6.54 -11.75 -15.00
C VAL A 270 6.04 -12.20 -13.63
N LEU A 271 4.71 -12.28 -13.45
CA LEU A 271 4.09 -12.69 -12.19
C LEU A 271 4.45 -14.13 -11.82
N GLU A 272 4.45 -15.06 -12.79
CA GLU A 272 4.81 -16.47 -12.58
C GLU A 272 6.30 -16.62 -12.24
N THR A 273 7.17 -15.90 -12.96
CA THR A 273 8.61 -15.88 -12.70
C THR A 273 8.90 -15.35 -11.30
N MET A 274 8.28 -14.23 -10.93
CA MET A 274 8.43 -13.63 -9.60
C MET A 274 7.88 -14.56 -8.50
N ALA A 275 6.70 -15.14 -8.67
CA ALA A 275 6.11 -16.07 -7.71
C ALA A 275 7.03 -17.28 -7.48
N THR A 276 7.59 -17.84 -8.55
CA THR A 276 8.54 -18.96 -8.47
C THR A 276 9.80 -18.58 -7.68
N THR A 277 10.38 -17.40 -7.96
CA THR A 277 11.55 -16.88 -7.23
C THR A 277 11.25 -16.65 -5.75
N LEU A 278 10.11 -16.04 -5.43
CA LEU A 278 9.70 -15.73 -4.06
C LEU A 278 9.37 -17.00 -3.26
N ARG A 279 8.70 -18.01 -3.85
CA ARG A 279 8.48 -19.32 -3.20
C ARG A 279 9.81 -20.00 -2.84
N ARG A 280 10.80 -19.91 -3.72
CA ARG A 280 12.14 -20.47 -3.49
C ARG A 280 12.87 -19.75 -2.35
N LEU A 281 12.75 -18.42 -2.25
CA LEU A 281 13.27 -17.64 -1.11
C LEU A 281 12.57 -17.99 0.19
N ALA A 282 11.25 -18.06 0.14
CA ALA A 282 10.38 -18.46 1.24
C ALA A 282 10.69 -19.84 1.80
N SER A 283 11.21 -20.76 0.97
CA SER A 283 11.61 -22.11 1.40
C SER A 283 13.01 -22.16 2.04
N GLY A 284 13.69 -21.02 2.17
CA GLY A 284 15.02 -20.92 2.76
C GLY A 284 15.04 -21.16 4.27
N ARG A 285 16.24 -21.37 4.82
CA ARG A 285 16.43 -21.56 6.28
C ARG A 285 16.35 -20.25 7.08
N ASP A 286 16.50 -19.11 6.41
CA ASP A 286 16.40 -17.78 7.03
C ASP A 286 14.92 -17.37 7.10
N LEU A 287 14.33 -17.51 8.30
CA LEU A 287 12.91 -17.30 8.52
C LEU A 287 12.50 -15.83 8.34
N SER A 288 13.39 -14.87 8.65
CA SER A 288 13.11 -13.45 8.45
C SER A 288 13.03 -13.12 6.95
N ARG A 289 13.93 -13.69 6.13
CA ARG A 289 13.83 -13.60 4.67
C ARG A 289 12.61 -14.32 4.12
N ALA A 290 12.26 -15.47 4.70
CA ALA A 290 11.08 -16.22 4.28
C ALA A 290 9.78 -15.44 4.50
N MET A 291 9.66 -14.76 5.65
CA MET A 291 8.53 -13.87 5.94
C MET A 291 8.46 -12.71 4.95
N ALA A 292 9.57 -12.00 4.71
CA ALA A 292 9.60 -10.91 3.75
C ALA A 292 9.20 -11.38 2.34
N ALA A 293 9.73 -12.53 1.90
CA ALA A 293 9.37 -13.12 0.62
C ALA A 293 7.90 -13.54 0.54
N ALA A 294 7.30 -14.01 1.64
CA ALA A 294 5.88 -14.33 1.70
C ALA A 294 5.00 -13.09 1.60
N GLU A 295 5.40 -11.98 2.22
CA GLU A 295 4.68 -10.71 2.10
C GLU A 295 4.69 -10.19 0.66
N ASP A 296 5.83 -10.24 -0.01
CA ASP A 296 5.91 -9.88 -1.43
C ASP A 296 5.13 -10.88 -2.31
N LEU A 297 5.16 -12.18 -1.97
CA LEU A 297 4.42 -13.22 -2.68
C LEU A 297 2.91 -13.00 -2.60
N ALA A 298 2.40 -12.46 -1.49
CA ALA A 298 0.97 -12.18 -1.33
C ALA A 298 0.45 -11.14 -2.35
N SER A 299 1.34 -10.35 -2.96
CA SER A 299 0.96 -9.43 -4.04
C SER A 299 0.60 -10.14 -5.35
N VAL A 300 0.98 -11.40 -5.52
CA VAL A 300 0.74 -12.20 -6.75
C VAL A 300 0.08 -13.55 -6.51
N ASP A 301 0.32 -14.18 -5.37
CA ASP A 301 -0.20 -15.50 -5.03
C ASP A 301 -0.41 -15.60 -3.51
N VAL A 302 -1.59 -15.13 -3.08
CA VAL A 302 -2.04 -15.18 -1.69
C VAL A 302 -2.04 -16.61 -1.12
N PRO A 303 -2.60 -17.62 -1.80
CA PRO A 303 -2.55 -19.00 -1.31
C PRO A 303 -1.14 -19.50 -0.98
N SER A 304 -0.17 -19.27 -1.87
CA SER A 304 1.22 -19.67 -1.62
C SER A 304 1.87 -18.86 -0.50
N ALA A 305 1.58 -17.56 -0.40
CA ALA A 305 2.07 -16.72 0.70
C ALA A 305 1.60 -17.22 2.06
N VAL A 306 0.31 -17.57 2.18
CA VAL A 306 -0.28 -18.14 3.40
C VAL A 306 0.35 -19.49 3.74
N GLU A 307 0.61 -20.34 2.75
CA GLU A 307 1.30 -21.62 2.96
C GLU A 307 2.70 -21.42 3.53
N VAL A 308 3.48 -20.50 2.97
CA VAL A 308 4.81 -20.16 3.48
C VAL A 308 4.72 -19.65 4.92
N LEU A 309 3.84 -18.69 5.20
CA LEU A 309 3.68 -18.17 6.56
C LEU A 309 3.21 -19.25 7.54
N SER A 310 2.41 -20.22 7.10
CA SER A 310 2.03 -21.39 7.90
C SER A 310 3.23 -22.26 8.25
N ILE A 311 4.16 -22.50 7.31
CA ILE A 311 5.41 -23.22 7.58
C ILE A 311 6.27 -22.46 8.59
N VAL A 312 6.39 -21.14 8.40
CA VAL A 312 7.11 -20.23 9.30
C VAL A 312 6.51 -20.29 10.71
N LEU A 313 5.19 -20.24 10.85
CA LEU A 313 4.50 -20.44 12.12
C LEU A 313 4.77 -21.83 12.73
N LYS A 314 4.88 -22.89 11.95
CA LYS A 314 5.12 -24.24 12.50
C LYS A 314 6.57 -24.50 12.89
N SER A 315 7.49 -23.59 12.55
CA SER A 315 8.90 -23.71 12.90
C SER A 315 9.12 -23.49 14.40
N PRO A 316 9.89 -24.34 15.11
CA PRO A 316 10.27 -24.09 16.50
C PRO A 316 11.37 -23.01 16.63
N ALA A 317 12.04 -22.65 15.53
CA ALA A 317 13.18 -21.73 15.54
C ALA A 317 12.79 -20.24 15.43
N ILE A 318 11.52 -19.93 15.16
CA ILE A 318 11.04 -18.55 15.06
C ILE A 318 10.76 -17.96 16.45
N ASN A 319 11.11 -16.69 16.64
CA ASN A 319 10.80 -15.97 17.87
C ASN A 319 9.30 -15.59 17.94
N PHE A 320 8.85 -15.19 19.12
CA PHE A 320 7.46 -14.83 19.38
C PHE A 320 6.96 -13.64 18.54
N LEU A 321 7.81 -12.62 18.33
CA LEU A 321 7.42 -11.40 17.61
C LEU A 321 7.14 -11.70 16.13
N ASP A 322 8.04 -12.42 15.47
CA ASP A 322 7.94 -12.80 14.07
C ASP A 322 6.75 -13.74 13.83
N ARG A 323 6.46 -14.62 14.80
CA ARG A 323 5.26 -15.46 14.80
C ARG A 323 3.97 -14.65 14.92
N ALA A 324 3.94 -13.66 15.82
CA ALA A 324 2.79 -12.78 15.98
C ALA A 324 2.55 -11.92 14.72
N GLN A 325 3.61 -11.45 14.08
CA GLN A 325 3.53 -10.75 12.78
C GLN A 325 3.00 -11.67 11.69
N SER A 326 3.54 -12.88 11.57
CA SER A 326 3.09 -13.88 10.57
C SER A 326 1.61 -14.23 10.75
N SER A 327 1.15 -14.37 12.00
CA SER A 327 -0.25 -14.62 12.33
C SER A 327 -1.16 -13.50 11.84
N LYS A 328 -0.79 -12.23 12.11
CA LYS A 328 -1.53 -11.06 11.63
C LYS A 328 -1.60 -11.02 10.11
N LYS A 329 -0.48 -11.32 9.43
CA LYS A 329 -0.40 -11.32 7.96
C LYS A 329 -1.29 -12.40 7.35
N ILE A 330 -1.31 -13.61 7.91
CA ILE A 330 -2.23 -14.67 7.44
C ILE A 330 -3.69 -14.22 7.56
N ILE A 331 -4.07 -13.60 8.68
CA ILE A 331 -5.43 -13.05 8.86
C ILE A 331 -5.71 -11.94 7.84
N GLU A 332 -4.74 -11.04 7.61
CA GLU A 332 -4.89 -9.96 6.61
C GLU A 332 -5.04 -10.50 5.18
N PHE A 333 -4.33 -11.58 4.83
CA PHE A 333 -4.30 -12.15 3.49
C PHE A 333 -5.48 -13.08 3.18
N ASP A 334 -5.80 -14.00 4.11
CA ASP A 334 -6.87 -14.98 3.93
C ASP A 334 -7.46 -15.38 5.30
N PRO A 335 -8.46 -14.62 5.80
CA PRO A 335 -9.10 -14.89 7.09
C PRO A 335 -9.72 -16.29 7.19
N LEU A 336 -10.20 -16.84 6.07
CA LEU A 336 -10.84 -18.16 6.05
C LEU A 336 -9.78 -19.25 6.25
N ARG A 337 -8.68 -19.18 5.49
CA ARG A 337 -7.58 -20.15 5.64
C ARG A 337 -6.81 -19.96 6.94
N ALA A 338 -6.84 -18.77 7.53
CA ALA A 338 -6.26 -18.51 8.85
C ALA A 338 -6.84 -19.44 9.93
N VAL A 339 -8.14 -19.75 9.89
CA VAL A 339 -8.82 -20.66 10.83
C VAL A 339 -8.14 -22.03 10.84
N ASP A 340 -7.93 -22.63 9.67
CA ASP A 340 -7.31 -23.95 9.55
C ASP A 340 -5.83 -23.92 9.98
N VAL A 341 -5.09 -22.86 9.59
CA VAL A 341 -3.69 -22.72 10.00
C VAL A 341 -3.55 -22.62 11.52
N PHE A 342 -4.38 -21.83 12.20
CA PHE A 342 -4.32 -21.71 13.66
C PHE A 342 -4.80 -22.96 14.39
N ALA A 343 -5.77 -23.69 13.82
CA ALA A 343 -6.14 -25.01 14.33
C ALA A 343 -4.96 -25.99 14.30
N GLU A 344 -4.25 -26.07 13.17
CA GLU A 344 -3.06 -26.92 13.04
C GLU A 344 -1.91 -26.51 13.97
N VAL A 345 -1.64 -25.21 14.10
CA VAL A 345 -0.60 -24.69 15.01
C VAL A 345 -0.95 -24.98 16.46
N SER A 346 -2.22 -24.84 16.87
CA SER A 346 -2.69 -25.15 18.23
C SER A 346 -2.51 -26.62 18.59
N MET A 347 -2.68 -27.52 17.62
CA MET A 347 -2.51 -28.97 17.79
C MET A 347 -1.05 -29.45 17.66
N SER A 348 -0.13 -28.60 17.22
CA SER A 348 1.26 -29.01 16.97
C SER A 348 2.01 -29.37 18.25
N ARG A 349 2.30 -30.66 18.45
CA ARG A 349 3.12 -31.15 19.58
C ARG A 349 4.59 -30.75 19.50
N ARG A 350 5.04 -30.21 18.36
CA ARG A 350 6.42 -29.72 18.16
C ARG A 350 6.65 -28.31 18.67
N LEU A 351 5.58 -27.57 18.95
CA LEU A 351 5.64 -26.19 19.41
C LEU A 351 5.50 -26.12 20.93
N ASP A 352 6.17 -25.13 21.51
CA ASP A 352 5.99 -24.76 22.91
C ASP A 352 4.54 -24.37 23.18
N ILE A 353 4.08 -24.61 24.41
CA ILE A 353 2.69 -24.38 24.77
C ILE A 353 2.28 -22.93 24.60
N MET A 354 3.14 -21.97 24.90
CA MET A 354 2.82 -20.55 24.77
C MET A 354 2.41 -20.22 23.33
N TYR A 355 3.05 -20.84 22.33
CA TYR A 355 2.73 -20.60 20.93
C TYR A 355 1.43 -21.27 20.49
N ARG A 356 1.16 -22.47 21.01
CA ARG A 356 -0.10 -23.17 20.76
C ARG A 356 -1.28 -22.43 21.38
N ASP A 357 -1.07 -21.94 22.59
CA ASP A 357 -2.03 -21.15 23.35
C ASP A 357 -2.37 -19.84 22.62
N HIS A 358 -1.34 -19.12 22.13
CA HIS A 358 -1.51 -17.89 21.35
C HIS A 358 -2.23 -18.14 20.01
N ALA A 359 -1.97 -19.27 19.34
CA ALA A 359 -2.70 -19.64 18.12
C ALA A 359 -4.18 -19.94 18.42
N SER A 360 -4.48 -20.56 19.56
CA SER A 360 -5.86 -20.81 19.98
C SER A 360 -6.62 -19.51 20.25
N ASP A 361 -5.95 -18.45 20.74
CA ASP A 361 -6.57 -17.14 20.93
C ASP A 361 -7.00 -16.50 19.59
N TYR A 362 -6.13 -16.52 18.58
CA TYR A 362 -6.52 -16.08 17.23
C TYR A 362 -7.66 -16.92 16.66
N LEU A 363 -7.66 -18.24 16.90
CA LEU A 363 -8.74 -19.11 16.46
C LEU A 363 -10.08 -18.75 17.14
N MET A 364 -10.06 -18.40 18.43
CA MET A 364 -11.26 -17.95 19.17
C MET A 364 -11.84 -16.65 18.60
N GLU A 365 -10.99 -15.73 18.14
CA GLU A 365 -11.42 -14.47 17.51
C GLU A 365 -12.04 -14.69 16.13
N LEU A 366 -11.54 -15.67 15.38
CA LEU A 366 -11.96 -15.93 13.99
C LEU A 366 -13.15 -16.90 13.90
N ASP A 367 -13.11 -17.99 14.67
CA ASP A 367 -14.12 -19.06 14.65
C ASP A 367 -14.20 -19.76 16.02
N GLN A 368 -15.16 -19.32 16.83
CA GLN A 368 -15.39 -19.84 18.18
C GLN A 368 -15.74 -21.34 18.22
N ALA A 369 -16.49 -21.83 17.23
CA ALA A 369 -16.91 -23.23 17.18
C ALA A 369 -15.73 -24.14 16.88
N ARG A 370 -14.91 -23.76 15.89
CA ARG A 370 -13.68 -24.46 15.56
C ARG A 370 -12.67 -24.41 16.72
N ALA A 371 -12.55 -23.26 17.38
CA ALA A 371 -11.72 -23.10 18.57
C ALA A 371 -12.12 -24.05 19.70
N ALA A 372 -13.41 -24.16 20.01
CA ALA A 372 -13.91 -25.05 21.05
C ALA A 372 -13.55 -26.52 20.77
N SER A 373 -13.73 -26.95 19.52
CA SER A 373 -13.36 -28.31 19.09
C SER A 373 -11.87 -28.59 19.26
N VAL A 374 -11.01 -27.66 18.79
CA VAL A 374 -9.55 -27.81 18.86
C VAL A 374 -9.07 -27.80 20.31
N ILE A 375 -9.55 -26.88 21.13
CA ILE A 375 -9.15 -26.79 22.55
C ILE A 375 -9.60 -28.05 23.31
N ALA A 376 -10.81 -28.56 23.05
CA ALA A 376 -11.27 -29.82 23.66
C ALA A 376 -10.35 -31.00 23.27
N GLU A 377 -9.89 -31.05 22.03
CA GLU A 377 -8.92 -32.06 21.58
C GLU A 377 -7.56 -31.89 22.26
N MET A 378 -7.05 -30.65 22.38
CA MET A 378 -5.82 -30.36 23.12
C MET A 378 -5.90 -30.84 24.57
N VAL A 379 -7.04 -30.63 25.24
CA VAL A 379 -7.28 -31.12 26.62
C VAL A 379 -7.21 -32.65 26.69
N ARG A 380 -7.83 -33.35 25.73
CA ARG A 380 -7.81 -34.82 25.68
C ARG A 380 -6.41 -35.39 25.47
N GLU A 381 -5.63 -34.79 24.57
CA GLU A 381 -4.29 -35.28 24.22
C GLU A 381 -3.20 -34.95 25.24
N ARG A 382 -3.38 -33.90 26.05
CA ARG A 382 -2.30 -33.38 26.91
C ARG A 382 -2.02 -34.34 28.04
N GLU A 383 -0.77 -34.73 28.31
CA GLU A 383 -0.40 -35.58 29.45
C GLU A 383 0.37 -34.79 30.53
N GLY A 384 0.06 -35.04 31.81
CA GLY A 384 0.99 -34.78 32.93
C GLY A 384 1.15 -33.35 33.47
N ASN A 385 0.62 -32.31 32.82
CA ASN A 385 0.72 -30.92 33.30
C ASN A 385 -0.65 -30.32 33.63
N ALA A 386 -0.92 -30.12 34.92
CA ALA A 386 -2.22 -29.66 35.41
C ALA A 386 -2.48 -28.17 35.15
N ASP A 387 -1.46 -27.32 35.27
CA ASP A 387 -1.61 -25.86 35.07
C ASP A 387 -2.09 -25.55 33.65
N GLU A 388 -1.53 -26.25 32.68
CA GLU A 388 -1.88 -26.09 31.27
C GLU A 388 -3.29 -26.61 30.95
N LEU A 389 -3.66 -27.76 31.54
CA LEU A 389 -5.02 -28.29 31.42
C LEU A 389 -6.04 -27.31 31.99
N ILE A 390 -5.72 -26.63 33.09
CA ILE A 390 -6.57 -25.60 33.69
C ILE A 390 -6.69 -24.39 32.76
N VAL A 391 -5.60 -23.93 32.16
CA VAL A 391 -5.64 -22.82 31.19
C VAL A 391 -6.53 -23.19 29.99
N LEU A 392 -6.32 -24.36 29.39
CA LEU A 392 -7.11 -24.81 28.23
C LEU A 392 -8.58 -25.04 28.56
N THR A 393 -8.90 -25.67 29.70
CA THR A 393 -10.29 -25.88 30.12
C THR A 393 -10.99 -24.56 30.48
N ARG A 394 -10.29 -23.58 31.06
CA ARG A 394 -10.83 -22.23 31.26
C ARG A 394 -11.10 -21.51 29.94
N LYS A 395 -10.22 -21.65 28.93
CA LYS A 395 -10.48 -21.12 27.58
C LYS A 395 -11.70 -21.81 26.95
N LEU A 396 -11.77 -23.13 27.04
CA LEU A 396 -12.92 -23.90 26.58
C LEU A 396 -14.20 -23.47 27.27
N ALA A 397 -14.18 -23.20 28.58
CA ALA A 397 -15.35 -22.78 29.33
C ALA A 397 -15.89 -21.39 28.92
N ARG A 398 -15.06 -20.55 28.29
CA ARG A 398 -15.52 -19.27 27.69
C ARG A 398 -16.27 -19.49 26.38
N LEU A 399 -16.02 -20.59 25.68
CA LEU A 399 -16.65 -20.94 24.40
C LEU A 399 -17.85 -21.86 24.60
N ASP A 400 -17.66 -22.92 25.40
CA ASP A 400 -18.67 -23.91 25.77
C ASP A 400 -18.35 -24.48 27.16
N ARG A 401 -19.04 -23.97 28.17
CA ARG A 401 -18.86 -24.39 29.56
C ARG A 401 -19.26 -25.85 29.81
N SER A 402 -20.29 -26.34 29.12
CA SER A 402 -20.77 -27.71 29.31
C SER A 402 -19.73 -28.74 28.85
N VAL A 403 -19.10 -28.48 27.69
CA VAL A 403 -18.01 -29.31 27.17
C VAL A 403 -16.77 -29.19 28.06
N ALA A 404 -16.45 -28.01 28.58
CA ALA A 404 -15.32 -27.82 29.48
C ALA A 404 -15.43 -28.64 30.77
N VAL A 405 -16.60 -28.62 31.42
CA VAL A 405 -16.88 -29.41 32.63
C VAL A 405 -16.72 -30.90 32.32
N SER A 406 -17.40 -31.38 31.27
CA SER A 406 -17.34 -32.80 30.89
C SER A 406 -15.91 -33.28 30.57
N MET A 407 -15.11 -32.47 29.87
CA MET A 407 -13.71 -32.80 29.58
C MET A 407 -12.84 -32.82 30.83
N LEU A 408 -13.06 -31.90 31.79
CA LEU A 408 -12.29 -31.85 33.02
C LEU A 408 -12.60 -33.04 33.94
N GLU A 409 -13.87 -33.45 34.03
CA GLU A 409 -14.27 -34.70 34.70
C GLU A 409 -13.63 -35.93 34.07
N GLU A 410 -13.64 -36.03 32.73
CA GLU A 410 -12.99 -37.11 31.99
C GLU A 410 -11.49 -37.19 32.31
N VAL A 411 -10.80 -36.05 32.34
CA VAL A 411 -9.37 -35.96 32.64
C VAL A 411 -9.05 -36.33 34.10
N LEU A 412 -9.90 -35.94 35.05
CA LEU A 412 -9.78 -36.32 36.46
C LEU A 412 -9.98 -37.83 36.67
N ASN A 413 -10.92 -38.43 35.93
CA ASN A 413 -11.27 -39.85 36.05
C ASN A 413 -10.28 -40.79 35.35
N ARG A 414 -9.66 -40.36 34.25
CA ARG A 414 -8.74 -41.20 33.48
C ARG A 414 -7.33 -41.31 34.06
N ARG A 415 -6.96 -40.45 35.02
CA ARG A 415 -5.54 -40.25 35.38
C ARG A 415 -5.29 -40.17 36.87
N THR A 416 -4.16 -40.75 37.28
CA THR A 416 -3.62 -40.58 38.63
C THR A 416 -2.84 -39.27 38.70
N TRP A 417 -3.48 -38.24 39.24
CA TRP A 417 -2.86 -36.94 39.49
C TRP A 417 -2.11 -36.93 40.83
N ARG A 418 -0.99 -36.20 40.90
CA ARG A 418 -0.39 -35.85 42.20
C ARG A 418 -1.37 -34.99 42.98
N GLU A 419 -1.42 -35.16 44.30
CA GLU A 419 -2.42 -34.53 45.14
C GLU A 419 -2.57 -33.01 44.94
N PRO A 420 -1.49 -32.21 44.86
CA PRO A 420 -1.62 -30.77 44.61
C PRO A 420 -2.28 -30.43 43.26
N HIS A 421 -1.93 -31.16 42.21
CA HIS A 421 -2.50 -30.99 40.88
C HIS A 421 -3.97 -31.42 40.83
N ARG A 422 -4.30 -32.51 41.53
CA ARG A 422 -5.68 -33.00 41.64
C ARG A 422 -6.58 -31.97 42.32
N GLN A 423 -6.11 -31.37 43.41
CA GLN A 423 -6.85 -30.37 44.16
C GLN A 423 -7.12 -29.11 43.31
N GLU A 424 -6.15 -28.64 42.53
CA GLU A 424 -6.33 -27.46 41.68
C GLU A 424 -7.28 -27.73 40.50
N LEU A 425 -7.25 -28.94 39.91
CA LEU A 425 -8.22 -29.37 38.90
C LEU A 425 -9.63 -29.48 39.47
N LEU A 426 -9.80 -30.07 40.66
CA LEU A 426 -11.10 -30.15 41.35
C LEU A 426 -11.65 -28.77 41.71
N LYS A 427 -10.79 -27.86 42.16
CA LYS A 427 -11.16 -26.47 42.42
C LYS A 427 -11.64 -25.78 41.15
N SER A 428 -10.89 -25.93 40.05
CA SER A 428 -11.28 -25.37 38.75
C SER A 428 -12.62 -25.94 38.24
N LEU A 429 -12.88 -27.23 38.47
CA LEU A 429 -14.17 -27.85 38.15
C LEU A 429 -15.32 -27.22 38.95
N ALA A 430 -15.16 -27.11 40.27
CA ALA A 430 -16.17 -26.49 41.14
C ALA A 430 -16.45 -25.01 40.79
N GLU A 431 -15.40 -24.25 40.42
CA GLU A 431 -15.54 -22.87 39.91
C GLU A 431 -16.39 -22.81 38.62
N MET A 432 -16.23 -23.79 37.71
CA MET A 432 -17.00 -23.85 36.47
C MET A 432 -18.45 -24.30 36.72
N GLU A 433 -18.67 -25.29 37.58
CA GLU A 433 -20.02 -25.81 37.91
C GLU A 433 -20.87 -24.80 38.68
N SER A 434 -20.28 -24.08 39.63
CA SER A 434 -21.01 -23.06 40.43
C SER A 434 -21.49 -21.86 39.61
N SER A 435 -21.00 -21.73 38.37
CA SER A 435 -21.39 -20.66 37.46
C SER A 435 -22.47 -21.08 36.46
N LEU A 436 -22.81 -22.37 36.36
CA LEU A 436 -23.91 -22.92 35.54
C LEU A 436 -25.27 -22.63 36.20
#